data_AF-A0A7Z0QHV9-F1
#
_entry.id   AF-A0A7Z0QHV9-F1
#
_cell.length_a   1.000
_cell.length_b   1.000
_cell.length_c   1.000
_cell.angle_alpha   90.00
_cell.angle_beta   90.00
_cell.angle_gamma   90.00
#
_symmetry.space_group_name_H-M   'P 1'
#
loop_
_entity.id
_entity.type
_entity.pdbx_description
1 polymer ?
#
loop_
_entity_poly.entity_id
_entity_poly.type
_entity_poly.pdbx_seq_one_letter_code
_entity_poly.pdbx_strand_id
1 'polypeptide(L)' 'MSSRFVRDLFSFLIETFVTAIGRRLLWEMNEYDPPEIVSLVIGLVFWALVVLLVYAAVLGW' A
#
# COMPACT_ATOMS: atom_id res chain seq x y z
N MET A 1 18.61 2.98 19.88
CA MET A 1 17.24 3.47 20.14
C MET A 1 16.51 3.85 18.85
N SER A 2 17.21 4.30 17.81
CA SER A 2 16.65 4.68 16.50
C SER A 2 16.01 3.53 15.70
N SER A 3 16.54 2.31 15.74
CA SER A 3 16.05 1.19 14.91
C SER A 3 14.63 0.72 15.25
N ARG A 4 14.25 0.72 16.53
CA ARG A 4 12.88 0.37 16.96
C ARG A 4 11.87 1.42 16.51
N PHE A 5 12.18 2.70 16.72
CA PHE A 5 11.33 3.81 16.28
C PHE A 5 11.10 3.78 14.75
N VAL A 6 12.17 3.59 13.98
CA VAL A 6 12.08 3.49 12.51
C VAL A 6 11.21 2.30 12.09
N ARG A 7 11.36 1.14 12.74
CA ARG A 7 10.55 -0.05 12.46
C ARG A 7 9.06 0.17 12.79
N ASP A 8 8.77 0.83 13.90
CA ASP A 8 7.39 1.11 14.31
C ASP A 8 6.74 2.14 13.38
N LEU A 9 7.51 3.17 12.97
CA LEU A 9 7.06 4.14 11.97
C LEU A 9 6.74 3.47 10.63
N PHE A 10 7.63 2.60 10.14
CA PHE A 10 7.39 1.85 8.91
C PHE A 10 6.18 0.92 9.03
N SER A 11 6.03 0.25 10.17
CA SER A 11 4.88 -0.64 10.41
C SER A 11 3.57 0.16 10.37
N PHE A 12 3.54 1.32 11.07
CA PHE A 12 2.39 2.23 11.03
C PHE A 12 2.09 2.76 9.63
N LEU A 13 3.13 3.09 8.85
CA LEU A 13 2.99 3.54 7.47
C LEU A 13 2.40 2.45 6.58
N ILE A 14 2.89 1.21 6.69
CA ILE A 14 2.39 0.09 5.91
C ILE A 14 0.92 -0.19 6.27
N GLU A 15 0.60 -0.21 7.56
CA GLU A 15 -0.77 -0.47 8.01
C GLU A 15 -1.74 0.62 7.53
N THR A 16 -1.34 1.89 7.63
CA THR A 16 -2.19 3.03 7.26
C THR A 16 -2.26 3.25 5.75
N PHE A 17 -1.14 3.19 5.04
CA PHE A 17 -1.09 3.55 3.61
C PHE A 17 -1.17 2.35 2.67
N VAL A 18 -0.77 1.16 3.09
CA VAL A 18 -0.82 -0.04 2.23
C VAL A 18 -2.09 -0.82 2.55
N THR A 19 -2.27 -1.27 3.79
CA THR A 19 -3.42 -2.11 4.16
C THR A 19 -4.75 -1.36 4.03
N ALA A 20 -4.84 -0.11 4.49
CA ALA A 20 -6.10 0.64 4.40
C ALA A 20 -6.49 0.96 2.95
N ILE A 21 -5.51 1.28 2.08
CA ILE A 21 -5.76 1.49 0.65
C ILE A 21 -6.19 0.18 0.00
N GLY A 22 -5.51 -0.92 0.30
CA GLY A 22 -5.89 -2.23 -0.22
C GLY A 22 -7.29 -2.66 0.18
N ARG A 23 -7.68 -2.44 1.45
CA ARG A 23 -9.07 -2.66 1.90
C ARG A 23 -10.06 -1.79 1.15
N ARG A 24 -9.74 -0.51 0.94
CA ARG A 24 -10.61 0.41 0.21
C ARG A 24 -10.80 -0.02 -1.25
N LEU A 25 -9.73 -0.42 -1.92
CA LEU A 25 -9.79 -0.94 -3.29
C LEU A 25 -10.62 -2.23 -3.36
N LEU A 26 -10.42 -3.14 -2.40
CA LEU A 26 -11.21 -4.38 -2.33
C LEU A 26 -12.69 -4.11 -2.06
N TRP A 27 -12.99 -3.12 -1.22
CA TRP A 27 -14.37 -2.67 -1.00
C TRP A 27 -14.99 -2.14 -2.30
N GLU A 28 -14.27 -1.34 -3.09
CA GLU A 28 -14.74 -0.90 -4.41
C GLU A 28 -14.98 -2.08 -5.37
N MET A 29 -14.26 -3.19 -5.19
CA MET A 29 -14.44 -4.44 -5.92
C MET A 29 -15.54 -5.35 -5.32
N ASN A 30 -16.35 -4.84 -4.39
CA ASN A 30 -17.44 -5.55 -3.72
C ASN A 30 -16.99 -6.66 -2.75
N GLU A 31 -15.72 -6.63 -2.31
CA GLU A 31 -15.13 -7.52 -1.30
C GLU A 31 -15.02 -6.76 0.03
N TYR A 32 -16.02 -6.94 0.91
CA TYR A 32 -16.19 -6.14 2.12
C TYR A 32 -15.40 -6.67 3.34
N ASP A 33 -15.07 -7.96 3.36
CA ASP A 33 -14.26 -8.58 4.42
C ASP A 33 -13.04 -9.31 3.82
N PRO A 34 -12.15 -8.58 3.14
CA PRO A 34 -10.98 -9.19 2.52
C PRO A 34 -10.00 -9.67 3.60
N PRO A 35 -9.40 -10.85 3.43
CA PRO A 35 -8.31 -11.29 4.29
C PRO A 35 -7.21 -10.22 4.36
N GLU A 36 -6.59 -10.06 5.52
CA GLU A 36 -5.59 -9.01 5.77
C GLU A 36 -4.41 -9.08 4.78
N ILE A 37 -3.98 -10.31 4.43
CA ILE A 37 -2.95 -10.56 3.43
C ILE A 37 -3.37 -10.04 2.05
N VAL A 38 -4.63 -10.23 1.66
CA VAL A 38 -5.14 -9.78 0.36
C VAL A 38 -5.15 -8.26 0.30
N SER A 39 -5.57 -7.60 1.39
CA SER A 39 -5.51 -6.14 1.51
C SER A 39 -4.08 -5.62 1.39
N LEU A 40 -3.12 -6.26 2.09
CA LEU A 40 -1.71 -5.91 1.98
C LEU A 40 -1.18 -6.07 0.55
N VAL A 41 -1.45 -7.20 -0.10
CA VAL A 41 -0.97 -7.48 -1.47
C VAL A 41 -1.56 -6.47 -2.46
N ILE A 42 -2.86 -6.20 -2.40
CA ILE A 42 -3.52 -5.24 -3.30
C ILE A 42 -2.98 -3.82 -3.07
N GLY A 43 -2.82 -3.41 -1.81
CA GLY A 43 -2.20 -2.13 -1.48
C GLY A 43 -0.78 -2.02 -2.02
N LEU A 44 0.01 -3.09 -1.92
CA LEU A 44 1.40 -3.13 -2.41
C LEU A 44 1.45 -3.02 -3.95
N VAL A 45 0.60 -3.77 -4.64
CA VAL A 45 0.49 -3.72 -6.12
C VAL A 45 0.08 -2.33 -6.57
N PHE A 46 -0.89 -1.71 -5.89
CA PHE A 46 -1.29 -0.33 -6.18
C PHE A 46 -0.11 0.64 -6.06
N TRP A 47 0.64 0.59 -4.96
CA TRP A 47 1.81 1.46 -4.79
C TRP A 47 2.93 1.18 -5.79
N ALA A 48 3.15 -0.09 -6.17
CA ALA A 48 4.10 -0.44 -7.22
C ALA A 48 3.70 0.19 -8.57
N LEU A 49 2.40 0.16 -8.91
CA LEU A 49 1.88 0.84 -10.10
C LEU A 49 2.05 2.36 -9.98
N VAL A 50 1.77 2.97 -8.83
CA VAL A 50 2.00 4.41 -8.61
C VAL A 50 3.48 4.76 -8.83
N VAL A 51 4.41 3.97 -8.29
CA VAL A 51 5.85 4.19 -8.51
C VAL A 51 6.21 4.07 -9.98
N LEU A 52 5.67 3.08 -10.70
CA LEU A 52 5.88 2.94 -12.14
C LEU A 52 5.31 4.12 -12.93
N LEU A 53 4.12 4.61 -12.58
CA LEU A 53 3.50 5.77 -13.21
C LEU A 53 4.31 7.05 -12.95
N VAL A 54 4.75 7.27 -11.71
CA VAL A 54 5.63 8.38 -11.36
C VAL A 54 6.95 8.27 -12.12
N TYR A 55 7.53 7.09 -12.22
CA TYR A 55 8.75 6.84 -12.97
C TYR A 55 8.57 7.14 -14.47
N ALA A 56 7.49 6.66 -15.08
CA ALA A 56 7.16 6.93 -16.48
C ALA A 56 6.96 8.43 -16.73
N ALA A 57 6.20 9.11 -15.86
CA ALA A 57 5.97 10.55 -15.95
C ALA A 57 7.27 11.37 -15.81
N VAL A 58 8.17 10.97 -14.91
CA VAL A 58 9.50 11.60 -14.74
C VAL A 58 10.38 11.40 -15.97
N LEU A 59 10.31 10.24 -16.62
CA LEU A 59 11.03 9.96 -17.87
C LEU A 59 10.38 10.62 -19.10
N GLY A 60 9.21 11.23 -18.96
CA GLY A 60 8.49 11.91 -20.06
C GLY A 60 7.88 10.96 -21.08
N TRP A 61 7.53 9.73 -20.66
CA TRP A 61 6.76 8.78 -21.47
C TRP A 61 5.27 9.11 -21.48
#